data_AF-A0A3A0VR98-F1
#
_entry.id   AF-A0A3A0VR98-F1
#
_cell.length_a   1.000
_cell.length_b   1.000
_cell.length_c   1.000
_cell.angle_alpha   90.00
_cell.angle_beta   90.00
_cell.angle_gamma   90.00
#
_symmetry.space_group_name_H-M   'P 1'
#
loop_
_entity.id
_entity.type
_entity.pdbx_description
1 polymer ?
#
loop_
_entity_poly.entity_id
_entity_poly.type
_entity_poly.pdbx_seq_one_letter_code
_entity_poly.pdbx_strand_id
1 'polypeptide(L)'
;MKIEQCIEDFMNSIVKRDAELFCSLLCPKSLSCIRKRMYTNKKYKSINRFVKEQYLDKLTRLVAPIYKYDYFKDGNKYIVSYRFPQNNTYLKTVFIIYASDPTLLINLDINKVQVKVHYNTQL
;
A
#
# COMPACT_ATOMS: atom_id res chain seq x y z
N MET A 1 -11.77 12.06 3.29
CA MET A 1 -10.58 11.92 2.43
C MET A 1 -11.02 11.37 1.07
N LYS A 2 -10.52 11.90 -0.05
CA LYS A 2 -10.83 11.39 -1.40
C LYS A 2 -9.94 10.17 -1.73
N ILE A 3 -10.41 9.28 -2.62
CA ILE A 3 -9.63 8.09 -3.01
C ILE A 3 -8.32 8.48 -3.70
N GLU A 4 -8.31 9.52 -4.52
CA GLU A 4 -7.11 10.04 -5.20
C GLU A 4 -6.03 10.40 -4.19
N GLN A 5 -6.39 11.06 -3.09
CA GLN A 5 -5.43 11.38 -2.03
C GLN A 5 -4.86 10.10 -1.40
N CYS A 6 -5.69 9.08 -1.15
CA CYS A 6 -5.22 7.81 -0.60
C CYS A 6 -4.25 7.08 -1.55
N ILE A 7 -4.52 7.16 -2.86
CA ILE A 7 -3.68 6.59 -3.92
C ILE A 7 -2.32 7.28 -3.94
N GLU A 8 -2.32 8.62 -3.95
CA GLU A 8 -1.11 9.44 -3.94
C GLU A 8 -0.31 9.27 -2.65
N ASP A 9 -0.97 9.28 -1.49
CA ASP A 9 -0.32 9.06 -0.20
C ASP A 9 0.30 7.66 -0.12
N PHE A 10 -0.37 6.64 -0.65
CA PHE A 10 0.18 5.29 -0.71
C PHE A 10 1.46 5.26 -1.56
N MET A 11 1.43 5.84 -2.75
CA MET A 11 2.59 5.89 -3.63
C MET A 11 3.74 6.70 -3.03
N ASN A 12 3.43 7.86 -2.44
CA ASN A 12 4.39 8.70 -1.74
C ASN A 12 5.02 7.96 -0.54
N SER A 13 4.22 7.21 0.22
CA SER A 13 4.72 6.43 1.36
C SER A 13 5.76 5.39 0.93
N ILE A 14 5.59 4.80 -0.26
CA ILE A 14 6.57 3.87 -0.82
C ILE A 14 7.78 4.63 -1.31
N VAL A 15 7.62 5.59 -2.24
CA VAL A 15 8.72 6.32 -2.88
C VAL A 15 9.63 7.00 -1.84
N LYS A 16 9.04 7.63 -0.82
CA LYS A 16 9.77 8.33 0.25
C LYS A 16 10.20 7.40 1.40
N ARG A 17 9.80 6.12 1.37
CA ARG A 17 9.96 5.15 2.47
C ARG A 17 9.40 5.68 3.79
N ASP A 18 8.27 6.37 3.71
CA ASP A 18 7.58 6.97 4.85
C ASP A 18 6.64 5.93 5.49
N ALA A 19 7.11 5.36 6.61
CA ALA A 19 6.36 4.35 7.34
C ALA A 19 5.14 4.92 8.08
N GLU A 20 5.18 6.19 8.45
CA GLU A 20 4.08 6.83 9.18
C GLU A 20 2.91 7.10 8.24
N LEU A 21 3.22 7.66 7.06
CA LEU A 21 2.23 7.83 6.00
C LEU A 21 1.68 6.48 5.51
N PHE A 22 2.51 5.45 5.41
CA PHE A 22 2.02 4.11 5.08
C PHE A 22 1.05 3.58 6.14
N CYS A 23 1.38 3.77 7.43
CA CYS A 23 0.54 3.33 8.54
C CYS A 23 -0.77 4.11 8.65
N SER A 24 -0.79 5.41 8.31
CA SER A 24 -2.00 6.23 8.36
C SER A 24 -3.09 5.76 7.39
N LEU A 25 -2.70 5.05 6.33
CA LEU A 25 -3.60 4.43 5.36
C LEU A 25 -4.18 3.10 5.84
N LEU A 26 -3.70 2.53 6.95
CA LEU A 26 -4.15 1.23 7.44
C LEU A 26 -5.28 1.38 8.46
N CYS A 27 -6.27 0.48 8.39
CA CYS A 27 -7.31 0.44 9.40
C CYS A 27 -6.76 -0.03 10.77
N PRO A 28 -7.43 0.32 11.88
CA PRO A 28 -7.00 -0.07 13.24
C PRO A 28 -6.77 -1.58 13.40
N LYS A 29 -7.59 -2.41 12.73
CA LYS A 29 -7.44 -3.87 12.74
C LYS A 29 -6.12 -4.31 12.11
N SER A 30 -5.76 -3.77 10.94
CA SER A 30 -4.49 -4.07 10.27
C SER A 30 -3.29 -3.62 11.11
N LEU A 31 -3.36 -2.43 11.72
CA LEU A 31 -2.32 -1.94 12.64
C LEU A 31 -2.18 -2.85 13.87
N SER A 32 -3.29 -3.30 14.45
CA SER A 32 -3.28 -4.24 15.57
C SER A 32 -2.63 -5.57 15.19
N CYS A 33 -2.93 -6.11 14.00
CA CYS A 33 -2.28 -7.31 13.47
C CYS A 33 -0.76 -7.13 13.29
N ILE A 34 -0.31 -5.97 12.79
CA ILE A 34 1.12 -5.65 12.68
C ILE A 34 1.76 -5.62 14.06
N ARG A 35 1.16 -4.92 15.03
CA ARG A 35 1.68 -4.85 16.41
C ARG A 35 1.79 -6.23 17.04
N LYS A 36 0.77 -7.09 16.89
CA LYS A 36 0.81 -8.49 17.39
C LYS A 36 1.97 -9.27 16.79
N ARG A 37 2.20 -9.17 15.47
CA ARG A 37 3.35 -9.84 14.81
C ARG A 37 4.69 -9.34 15.34
N MET A 38 4.80 -8.05 15.63
CA MET A 38 6.01 -7.49 16.25
C MET A 38 6.24 -8.03 17.65
N TYR A 39 5.21 -8.14 18.50
CA TYR A 39 5.34 -8.71 19.85
C TYR A 39 5.90 -10.13 19.83
N THR A 40 5.50 -10.94 18.84
CA THR A 40 6.03 -12.30 18.66
C THR A 40 7.44 -12.35 18.05
N ASN A 41 7.92 -11.25 17.46
CA ASN A 41 9.22 -11.19 16.80
C ASN A 41 10.12 -10.12 17.43
N LYS A 42 10.92 -10.54 18.40
CA LYS A 42 11.84 -9.67 19.18
C LYS A 42 12.86 -8.89 18.35
N LYS A 43 13.03 -9.20 17.05
CA LYS A 43 13.85 -8.42 16.11
C LYS A 43 13.33 -6.99 15.94
N TYR A 44 12.01 -6.78 16.05
CA TYR A 44 11.35 -5.52 15.68
C TYR A 44 10.92 -4.71 16.90
N LYS A 45 11.75 -3.75 17.31
CA LYS A 45 11.46 -2.83 18.44
C LYS A 45 10.56 -1.63 18.07
N SER A 46 10.30 -1.40 16.77
CA SER A 46 9.56 -0.23 16.28
C SER A 46 8.68 -0.61 15.08
N ILE A 47 7.46 -0.07 15.05
CA ILE A 47 6.51 -0.29 13.95
C ILE A 47 7.04 0.29 12.65
N ASN A 48 7.71 1.45 12.72
CA ASN A 48 8.34 2.09 11.57
C ASN A 48 9.41 1.18 10.98
N ARG A 49 10.25 0.55 11.82
CA ARG A 49 11.27 -0.40 11.36
C ARG A 49 10.63 -1.65 10.74
N PHE A 50 9.60 -2.21 11.37
CA PHE A 50 8.89 -3.38 10.83
C PHE A 50 8.29 -3.08 9.46
N VAL A 51 7.59 -1.94 9.32
CA VAL A 51 6.92 -1.55 8.08
C VAL A 51 7.91 -1.30 6.96
N LYS A 52 9.03 -0.63 7.25
CA LYS A 52 10.13 -0.42 6.29
C LYS A 52 10.66 -1.76 5.77
N GLU A 53 11.12 -2.64 6.65
CA GLU A 53 11.76 -3.90 6.25
C GLU A 53 10.79 -4.89 5.59
N GLN A 54 9.53 -4.97 6.06
CA GLN A 54 8.60 -6.01 5.60
C GLN A 54 7.80 -5.62 4.35
N TYR A 55 7.52 -4.33 4.19
CA TYR A 55 6.68 -3.82 3.10
C TYR A 55 7.43 -2.83 2.21
N LEU A 56 7.91 -1.71 2.75
CA LEU A 56 8.41 -0.60 1.91
C LEU A 56 9.69 -0.96 1.15
N ASP A 57 10.62 -1.71 1.74
CA ASP A 57 11.88 -2.11 1.09
C ASP A 57 11.65 -3.02 -0.12
N LYS A 58 10.58 -3.83 -0.09
CA LYS A 58 10.18 -4.68 -1.22
C LYS A 58 9.48 -3.85 -2.28
N LEU A 59 8.52 -3.02 -1.87
CA LEU A 59 7.72 -2.21 -2.79
C LEU A 59 8.54 -1.13 -3.49
N THR A 60 9.52 -0.52 -2.82
CA THR A 60 10.41 0.50 -3.45
C THR A 60 11.23 -0.04 -4.60
N ARG A 61 11.50 -1.34 -4.64
CA ARG A 61 12.18 -1.98 -5.79
C ARG A 61 11.25 -2.17 -6.99
N LEU A 62 9.96 -2.02 -6.80
CA LEU A 62 8.91 -2.40 -7.76
C LEU A 62 8.15 -1.18 -8.28
N VAL A 63 8.18 -0.05 -7.57
CA VAL A 63 7.54 1.20 -7.97
C VAL A 63 8.55 2.21 -8.51
N ALA A 64 8.07 3.13 -9.35
CA ALA A 64 8.80 4.30 -9.81
C ALA A 64 8.04 5.59 -9.44
N PRO A 65 8.72 6.73 -9.29
CA PRO A 65 8.06 8.02 -9.03
C PRO A 65 7.13 8.45 -10.17
N ILE A 66 7.44 8.05 -11.41
CA ILE A 66 6.60 8.30 -12.58
C ILE A 66 5.72 7.07 -12.82
N TYR A 67 4.42 7.23 -12.62
CA TYR A 67 3.44 6.16 -12.80
C TYR A 67 2.13 6.70 -13.37
N LYS A 68 1.31 5.79 -13.90
CA LYS A 68 -0.09 6.04 -14.21
C LYS A 68 -0.94 5.12 -13.37
N TYR A 69 -2.12 5.57 -12.96
CA TYR A 69 -3.07 4.72 -12.26
C TYR A 69 -4.47 4.84 -12.84
N ASP A 70 -5.20 3.74 -12.77
CA ASP A 70 -6.65 3.69 -13.01
C ASP A 70 -7.29 3.07 -11.76
N TYR A 71 -8.50 3.51 -11.41
CA TYR A 71 -9.26 2.88 -10.34
C TYR A 71 -10.75 2.77 -10.70
N PHE A 72 -11.42 1.78 -10.11
CA PHE A 72 -12.87 1.66 -10.18
C PHE A 72 -13.44 1.27 -8.82
N LYS A 73 -14.70 1.65 -8.58
CA LYS A 73 -15.44 1.33 -7.36
C LYS A 73 -16.24 0.05 -7.56
N ASP A 74 -16.13 -0.88 -6.63
CA ASP A 74 -16.90 -2.12 -6.57
C ASP A 74 -17.49 -2.26 -5.16
N GLY A 75 -18.77 -1.92 -5.00
CA GLY A 75 -19.42 -1.88 -3.69
C GLY A 75 -18.73 -0.94 -2.70
N ASN A 76 -18.22 -1.51 -1.61
CA ASN A 76 -17.52 -0.78 -0.54
C ASN A 76 -15.99 -0.75 -0.71
N LYS A 77 -15.46 -1.01 -1.89
CA LYS A 77 -14.01 -0.97 -2.13
C LYS A 77 -13.67 -0.25 -3.43
N TYR A 78 -12.48 0.34 -3.46
CA TYR A 78 -11.81 0.79 -4.66
C TYR A 78 -10.73 -0.20 -5.03
N ILE A 79 -10.69 -0.59 -6.30
CA ILE A 79 -9.63 -1.42 -6.86
C ILE A 79 -8.74 -0.50 -7.70
N VAL A 80 -7.46 -0.40 -7.35
CA VAL A 80 -6.51 0.53 -7.96
C VAL A 80 -5.41 -0.25 -8.65
N SER A 81 -5.08 0.22 -9.85
CA SER A 81 -4.15 -0.42 -10.77
C SER A 81 -3.09 0.59 -11.17
N TYR A 82 -1.83 0.36 -10.81
CA TYR A 82 -0.71 1.24 -11.10
C TYR A 82 0.18 0.60 -12.16
N ARG A 83 0.55 1.39 -13.18
CA ARG A 83 1.49 1.02 -14.23
C ARG A 83 2.74 1.87 -14.11
N PHE A 84 3.90 1.22 -14.12
CA PHE A 84 5.21 1.88 -14.08
C PHE A 84 5.94 1.64 -15.40
N PRO A 85 5.84 2.57 -16.38
CA PRO A 85 6.40 2.36 -17.71
C PRO A 85 7.90 2.07 -17.71
N GLN A 86 8.65 2.71 -16.80
CA GLN A 86 10.11 2.55 -16.70
C GLN A 86 10.53 1.14 -16.23
N ASN A 87 9.71 0.50 -15.39
CA ASN A 87 10.07 -0.75 -14.74
C ASN A 87 9.38 -1.97 -15.36
N ASN A 88 8.45 -1.75 -16.30
CA ASN A 88 7.54 -2.79 -16.81
C ASN A 88 6.80 -3.56 -15.69
N THR A 89 6.56 -2.88 -14.56
CA THR A 89 5.88 -3.44 -13.40
C THR A 89 4.45 -2.94 -13.30
N TYR A 90 3.64 -3.75 -12.65
CA TYR A 90 2.25 -3.46 -12.34
C TYR A 90 1.99 -3.72 -10.86
N LEU A 91 1.33 -2.77 -10.21
CA LEU A 91 0.88 -2.89 -8.82
C LEU A 91 -0.64 -2.85 -8.82
N LYS A 92 -1.27 -3.70 -8.02
CA LYS A 92 -2.70 -3.66 -7.76
C LYS A 92 -2.92 -3.59 -6.26
N THR A 93 -3.80 -2.68 -5.85
CA THR A 93 -4.20 -2.56 -4.45
C THR A 93 -5.71 -2.46 -4.33
N VAL A 94 -6.20 -2.67 -3.11
CA VAL A 94 -7.59 -2.50 -2.75
C VAL A 94 -7.67 -1.55 -1.58
N PHE A 95 -8.53 -0.55 -1.68
CA PHE A 95 -8.90 0.31 -0.57
C PHE A 95 -10.34 0.00 -0.15
N ILE A 96 -10.56 -0.27 1.14
CA ILE A 96 -11.88 -0.55 1.70
C ILE A 96 -12.47 0.73 2.28
N ILE A 97 -13.72 1.00 1.92
CA ILE A 97 -14.55 2.09 2.41
C ILE A 97 -15.30 1.60 3.64
N TYR A 98 -15.05 2.24 4.77
CA TYR A 98 -15.86 2.11 5.98
C TYR A 98 -16.66 3.40 6.14
N ALA A 99 -17.98 3.27 6.02
CA ALA A 99 -18.89 4.34 6.40
C ALA A 99 -19.06 4.28 7.92
N SER A 100 -18.46 5.22 8.64
CA SER A 100 -18.77 5.50 10.04
C SER A 100 -19.20 6.95 10.12
N ASP A 101 -20.49 7.21 10.26
CA ASP A 101 -21.04 8.57 10.41
C ASP A 101 -20.25 9.34 11.49
N PRO A 102 -19.67 10.54 11.24
CA PRO A 102 -19.84 11.42 10.06
C PRO A 102 -18.70 11.36 9.03
N THR A 103 -17.77 10.41 9.16
CA THR A 103 -16.55 10.36 8.34
C THR A 103 -16.46 9.10 7.50
N LEU A 104 -16.27 9.31 6.19
CA LEU A 104 -15.92 8.24 5.27
C LEU A 104 -14.43 7.91 5.44
N LEU A 105 -14.15 6.71 5.93
CA LEU A 105 -12.79 6.19 6.10
C LEU A 105 -12.45 5.29 4.92
N ILE A 106 -11.33 5.58 4.25
CA ILE A 106 -10.79 4.78 3.15
C ILE A 106 -9.46 4.21 3.63
N ASN A 107 -9.37 2.88 3.73
CA ASN A 107 -8.19 2.19 4.26
C ASN A 107 -7.61 1.25 3.21
N LEU A 108 -6.29 1.23 3.08
CA LEU A 108 -5.58 0.21 2.32
C LEU A 108 -5.79 -1.18 2.94
N ASP A 109 -6.22 -2.14 2.13
CA ASP A 109 -6.13 -3.56 2.47
C ASP A 109 -4.74 -4.07 2.10
N ILE A 110 -3.84 -4.07 3.08
CA ILE A 110 -2.44 -4.49 2.91
C ILE A 110 -2.30 -5.95 2.44
N ASN A 111 -3.30 -6.81 2.68
CA ASN A 111 -3.28 -8.21 2.24
C ASN A 111 -3.70 -8.35 0.77
N LYS A 112 -4.18 -7.27 0.14
CA LYS A 112 -4.59 -7.21 -1.26
C LYS A 112 -3.63 -6.38 -2.12
N VAL A 113 -2.42 -6.13 -1.62
CA VAL A 113 -1.32 -5.56 -2.40
C VAL A 113 -0.69 -6.67 -3.25
N GLN A 114 -0.79 -6.55 -4.56
CA GLN A 114 -0.26 -7.53 -5.53
C GLN A 114 0.68 -6.82 -6.50
N VAL A 115 1.86 -7.40 -6.72
CA VAL A 115 2.82 -6.91 -7.73
C VAL A 115 3.00 -7.96 -8.81
N LYS A 116 2.97 -7.52 -10.07
CA LYS A 116 3.34 -8.31 -11.23
C LYS A 116 4.52 -7.65 -11.92
N VAL A 117 5.61 -8.40 -12.10
CA VAL A 117 6.79 -7.97 -12.85
C VAL A 117 6.77 -8.72 -14.17
N HIS A 118 6.90 -8.01 -15.29
CA HIS A 118 7.08 -8.64 -16.59
C HIS A 118 8.58 -8.69 -16.88
N TYR A 119 9.17 -9.87 -16.78
CA TYR A 119 10.51 -10.09 -17.30
C TYR A 119 10.41 -10.13 -18.82
N ASN A 120 11.15 -9.26 -19.51
CA ASN A 120 11.37 -9.43 -20.93
C ASN A 120 12.24 -10.68 -21.09
N THR A 121 11.64 -11.84 -21.32
CA THR A 121 12.35 -12.99 -21.89
C THR A 121 12.69 -12.63 -23.33
N GLN A 122 13.88 -12.05 -23.53
CA GLN A 122 14.52 -12.06 -24.83
C GLN A 122 14.93 -13.52 -25.09
N LEU A 123 14.25 -14.16 -26.05
CA LEU A 123 14.73 -15.34 -26.77
C LEU A 123 15.42 -14.85 -28.04
#